data_AF-A0A8S3I804-F1
#
_entry.id   AF-A0A8S3I804-F1
#
_cell.length_a   1.000
_cell.length_b   1.000
_cell.length_c   1.000
_cell.angle_alpha   90.00
_cell.angle_beta   90.00
_cell.angle_gamma   90.00
#
_symmetry.space_group_name_H-M   'P 1'
#
loop_
_entity.id
_entity.type
_entity.pdbx_description
1 polymer ?
#
loop_
_entity_poly.entity_id
_entity_poly.type
_entity_poly.pdbx_seq_one_letter_code
_entity_poly.pdbx_strand_id
1 'polypeptide(L)'
;LELAKCYRSITNYDDVRGIFCQISSLKSLTLKAIEEESHSDFLSALNSYVTALEEYPLTDDVVNDQILELEHEFWTQSMLNCCNQLNNWSIMSKHIFIANTTFDTLWSNAYQLNYLMPYAIRSKLKLLISGTEQEQLEQEGLCQFFNNLSSTTNLTPTSDTETTFVKRSYIEKQYPFELATYFLYQKDFDRSKYYIHYAKEQFLLRWSQLSRLSEYGRKTTIQLIQPYHELDQFLVFIEHNLPLLKSLENRYLTNNKNDAETRDLFQERIHNSLLSQWKLPDVIRSSIQTWDDIVTNRALFL
;
A
#
# COMPACT_ATOMS: atom_id res chain seq x y z
N LEU A 1 14.45 18.45 -12.46
CA LEU A 1 13.35 17.48 -12.38
C LEU A 1 13.59 16.44 -11.28
N GLU A 2 14.70 15.69 -11.28
CA GLU A 2 15.05 14.80 -10.14
C GLU A 2 15.11 15.54 -8.79
N LEU A 3 15.64 16.76 -8.76
CA LEU A 3 15.60 17.61 -7.56
C LEU A 3 14.16 17.92 -7.09
N ALA A 4 13.24 18.16 -8.02
CA ALA A 4 11.83 18.37 -7.71
C ALA A 4 11.17 17.08 -7.19
N LYS A 5 11.54 15.91 -7.74
CA LYS A 5 11.12 14.60 -7.22
C LYS A 5 11.61 14.38 -5.77
N CYS A 6 12.85 14.79 -5.46
CA CYS A 6 13.38 14.73 -4.09
C CYS A 6 12.67 15.69 -3.12
N TYR A 7 12.41 16.94 -3.51
CA TYR A 7 11.67 17.86 -2.62
C TYR A 7 10.21 17.44 -2.43
N ARG A 8 9.60 16.84 -3.46
CA ARG A 8 8.27 16.26 -3.36
C ARG A 8 8.21 15.10 -2.37
N SER A 9 9.21 14.22 -2.34
CA SER A 9 9.23 13.12 -1.36
C SER A 9 9.32 13.60 0.09
N ILE A 10 9.75 14.85 0.30
CA ILE A 10 9.79 15.54 1.59
C ILE A 10 8.51 16.38 1.81
N THR A 11 7.57 16.40 0.85
CA THR A 11 6.33 17.20 0.82
C THR A 11 6.53 18.71 0.90
N ASN A 12 7.69 19.20 0.48
CA ASN A 12 7.94 20.64 0.35
C ASN A 12 7.37 21.14 -0.99
N TYR A 13 6.05 21.28 -1.06
CA TYR A 13 5.36 21.71 -2.27
C TYR A 13 5.72 23.13 -2.72
N ASP A 14 6.09 24.02 -1.79
CA ASP A 14 6.56 25.37 -2.10
C ASP A 14 7.89 25.37 -2.88
N ASP A 15 8.83 24.51 -2.48
CA ASP A 15 10.11 24.35 -3.17
C ASP A 15 9.91 23.69 -4.54
N VAL A 16 9.03 22.69 -4.61
CA VAL A 16 8.66 22.01 -5.86
C VAL A 16 8.03 23.01 -6.85
N ARG A 17 7.10 23.85 -6.38
CA ARG A 17 6.50 24.91 -7.17
C ARG A 17 7.54 25.95 -7.61
N GLY A 18 8.44 26.36 -6.72
CA GLY A 18 9.53 27.28 -7.04
C GLY A 18 10.44 26.77 -8.16
N ILE A 19 10.79 25.48 -8.13
CA ILE A 19 11.58 24.83 -9.17
C ILE A 19 10.82 24.79 -10.50
N PHE A 20 9.53 24.41 -10.47
CA PHE A 20 8.72 24.33 -11.68
C PHE A 20 8.43 25.71 -12.28
N CYS A 21 8.17 26.75 -11.49
CA CYS A 21 7.98 28.11 -12.00
C CYS A 21 9.22 28.69 -12.70
N GLN A 22 10.42 28.21 -12.37
CA GLN A 22 11.66 28.64 -13.01
C GLN A 22 11.92 27.97 -14.38
N ILE A 23 11.21 26.87 -14.67
CA ILE A 23 11.34 26.14 -15.93
C ILE A 23 10.30 26.69 -16.90
N SER A 24 10.74 27.53 -17.84
CA SER A 24 9.88 28.25 -18.79
C SER A 24 9.16 27.37 -19.82
N SER A 25 9.46 26.07 -19.88
CA SER A 25 8.92 25.12 -20.87
C SER A 25 7.71 24.32 -20.39
N LEU A 26 7.31 24.46 -19.12
CA LEU A 26 6.22 23.66 -18.53
C LEU A 26 4.84 24.12 -18.98
N LYS A 27 3.89 23.18 -19.02
CA LYS A 27 2.50 23.48 -19.34
C LYS A 27 1.82 24.23 -18.20
N SER A 28 0.96 25.18 -18.55
CA SER A 28 0.15 25.93 -17.57
C SER A 28 -0.77 25.02 -16.75
N LEU A 29 -1.22 23.90 -17.34
CA LEU A 29 -2.03 22.90 -16.69
C LEU A 29 -1.30 22.23 -15.51
N THR A 30 0.01 21.97 -15.65
CA THR A 30 0.85 21.40 -14.59
C THR A 30 0.94 22.32 -13.39
N LEU A 31 1.11 23.63 -13.63
CA LEU A 31 1.15 24.63 -12.56
C LEU A 31 -0.19 24.75 -11.84
N LYS A 32 -1.30 24.72 -12.59
CA LYS A 32 -2.66 24.72 -12.02
C LYS A 32 -2.90 23.49 -11.15
N ALA A 33 -2.53 22.31 -11.63
CA ALA A 33 -2.70 21.06 -10.88
C ALA A 33 -1.88 21.04 -9.58
N ILE A 34 -0.65 21.59 -9.60
CA ILE A 34 0.18 21.73 -8.39
C ILE A 34 -0.46 22.70 -7.38
N GLU A 35 -1.07 23.79 -7.85
CA GLU A 35 -1.79 24.73 -7.00
C GLU A 35 -3.03 24.09 -6.37
N GLU A 36 -3.79 23.30 -7.13
CA GLU A 36 -4.91 22.53 -6.60
C GLU A 36 -4.44 21.50 -5.54
N GLU A 37 -3.33 20.78 -5.79
CA GLU A 37 -2.72 19.84 -4.84
C GLU A 37 -2.27 20.55 -3.54
N SER A 38 -1.69 21.75 -3.66
CA SER A 38 -1.23 22.53 -2.48
C SER A 38 -2.38 23.01 -1.59
N HIS A 39 -3.55 23.27 -2.19
CA HIS A 39 -4.77 23.62 -1.45
C HIS A 39 -5.51 22.39 -0.88
N SER A 40 -4.94 21.18 -1.05
CA SER A 40 -5.56 19.91 -0.66
C SER A 40 -6.85 19.58 -1.41
N ASP A 41 -7.10 20.19 -2.57
CA ASP A 41 -8.19 19.83 -3.47
C ASP A 41 -7.71 18.73 -4.44
N PHE A 42 -7.62 17.50 -3.91
CA PHE A 42 -7.11 16.36 -4.67
C PHE A 42 -8.03 15.93 -5.82
N LEU A 43 -9.33 16.27 -5.77
CA LEU A 43 -10.28 15.89 -6.82
C LEU A 43 -10.09 16.76 -8.06
N SER A 44 -10.00 18.08 -7.87
CA SER A 44 -9.71 19.01 -8.98
C SER A 44 -8.31 18.74 -9.55
N ALA A 45 -7.31 18.53 -8.68
CA ALA A 45 -5.95 18.18 -9.10
C ALA A 45 -5.91 16.89 -9.91
N LEU A 46 -6.65 15.85 -9.50
CA LEU A 46 -6.75 14.59 -10.23
C LEU A 46 -7.29 14.81 -11.65
N ASN A 47 -8.39 15.56 -11.78
CA ASN A 47 -8.98 15.87 -13.06
C ASN A 47 -7.99 16.64 -13.95
N SER A 48 -7.31 17.66 -13.39
CA SER A 48 -6.28 18.42 -14.10
C SER A 48 -5.14 17.51 -14.60
N TYR A 49 -4.66 16.56 -13.79
CA TYR A 49 -3.62 15.60 -14.22
C TYR A 49 -4.12 14.61 -15.29
N VAL A 50 -5.35 14.10 -15.17
CA VAL A 50 -5.94 13.22 -16.19
C VAL A 50 -6.10 13.97 -17.52
N THR A 51 -6.62 15.20 -17.48
CA THR A 51 -6.71 16.04 -18.69
C THR A 51 -5.35 16.31 -19.31
N ALA A 52 -4.30 16.49 -18.50
CA ALA A 52 -2.93 16.67 -19.02
C ALA A 52 -2.42 15.42 -19.75
N LEU A 53 -2.69 14.24 -19.21
CA LEU A 53 -2.32 12.97 -19.82
C LEU A 53 -3.09 12.69 -21.13
N GLU A 54 -4.35 13.11 -21.20
CA GLU A 54 -5.19 12.94 -22.40
C GLU A 54 -4.87 13.95 -23.52
N GLU A 55 -4.60 15.21 -23.17
CA GLU A 55 -4.28 16.27 -24.14
C GLU A 55 -2.88 16.13 -24.74
N TYR A 56 -1.93 15.56 -23.99
CA TYR A 56 -0.52 15.43 -24.40
C TYR A 56 -0.04 13.98 -24.32
N PRO A 57 -0.58 13.05 -25.14
CA PRO A 57 -0.12 11.69 -25.17
C PRO A 57 1.29 11.61 -25.77
N LEU A 58 2.12 10.71 -25.22
CA LEU A 58 3.41 10.35 -25.80
C LEU A 58 3.15 9.57 -27.11
N THR A 59 3.22 10.24 -28.26
CA THR A 59 3.22 9.59 -29.58
C THR A 59 4.65 9.44 -30.09
N ASP A 60 4.94 8.29 -30.73
CA ASP A 60 6.29 7.94 -31.24
C ASP A 60 6.89 8.99 -32.20
N ASP A 61 6.05 9.86 -32.77
CA ASP A 61 6.43 10.89 -33.74
C ASP A 61 6.86 12.22 -33.10
N VAL A 62 6.63 12.44 -31.80
CA VAL A 62 7.06 13.65 -31.09
C VAL A 62 8.50 13.46 -30.64
N VAL A 63 9.41 13.89 -31.51
CA VAL A 63 10.86 14.03 -31.32
C VAL A 63 11.26 14.20 -29.85
N ASN A 64 11.53 13.09 -29.17
CA ASN A 64 12.44 12.92 -28.04
C ASN A 64 12.55 14.12 -27.06
N ASP A 65 11.43 14.74 -26.68
CA ASP A 65 11.44 15.84 -25.73
C ASP A 65 11.52 15.25 -24.32
N GLN A 66 12.76 15.15 -23.82
CA GLN A 66 13.05 14.66 -22.47
C GLN A 66 12.25 15.43 -21.39
N ILE A 67 11.88 16.69 -21.65
CA ILE A 67 11.08 17.48 -20.72
C ILE A 67 9.64 16.96 -20.68
N LEU A 68 9.05 16.62 -21.83
CA LEU A 68 7.70 16.08 -21.93
C LEU A 68 7.61 14.69 -21.28
N GLU A 69 8.60 13.83 -21.49
CA GLU A 69 8.66 12.51 -20.83
C GLU A 69 8.69 12.64 -19.31
N LEU A 70 9.54 13.53 -18.79
CA LEU A 70 9.66 13.78 -17.35
C LEU A 70 8.40 14.48 -16.78
N GLU A 71 7.72 15.30 -17.56
CA GLU A 71 6.44 15.92 -17.19
C GLU A 71 5.32 14.88 -17.12
N HIS A 72 5.29 13.93 -18.06
CA HIS A 72 4.36 12.81 -18.07
C HIS A 72 4.59 11.84 -16.89
N GLU A 73 5.85 11.54 -16.57
CA GLU A 73 6.20 10.80 -15.34
C GLU A 73 5.69 11.52 -14.10
N PHE A 74 5.89 12.84 -14.03
CA PHE A 74 5.42 13.66 -12.94
C PHE A 74 3.90 13.65 -12.81
N TRP A 75 3.15 13.84 -13.90
CA TRP A 75 1.69 13.78 -13.91
C TRP A 75 1.19 12.41 -13.46
N THR A 76 1.79 11.32 -13.95
CA THR A 76 1.44 9.96 -13.54
C THR A 76 1.65 9.79 -12.03
N GLN A 77 2.80 10.18 -11.50
CA GLN A 77 3.08 10.08 -10.07
C GLN A 77 2.11 10.95 -9.23
N SER A 78 1.77 12.15 -9.70
CA SER A 78 0.83 13.04 -9.02
C SER A 78 -0.59 12.50 -9.00
N MET A 79 -1.04 11.98 -10.13
CA MET A 79 -2.35 11.34 -10.27
C MET A 79 -2.47 10.19 -9.27
N LEU A 80 -1.46 9.31 -9.19
CA LEU A 80 -1.45 8.19 -8.24
C LEU A 80 -1.46 8.66 -6.79
N ASN A 81 -0.71 9.70 -6.44
CA ASN A 81 -0.75 10.29 -5.09
C ASN A 81 -2.15 10.82 -4.76
N CYS A 82 -2.78 11.56 -5.69
CA CYS A 82 -4.14 12.08 -5.52
C CYS A 82 -5.16 10.94 -5.32
N CYS A 83 -5.09 9.88 -6.13
CA CYS A 83 -5.91 8.68 -5.96
C CYS A 83 -5.73 8.03 -4.58
N ASN A 84 -4.49 7.96 -4.09
CA ASN A 84 -4.17 7.41 -2.77
C ASN A 84 -4.68 8.29 -1.61
N GLN A 85 -4.77 9.62 -1.78
CA GLN A 85 -5.39 10.51 -0.78
C GLN A 85 -6.92 10.41 -0.79
N LEU A 86 -7.52 10.18 -1.96
CA LEU A 86 -8.97 10.05 -2.14
C LEU A 86 -9.50 8.63 -1.89
N ASN A 87 -8.64 7.67 -1.57
CA ASN A 87 -8.97 6.24 -1.45
C ASN A 87 -9.62 5.65 -2.71
N ASN A 88 -9.31 6.18 -3.90
CA ASN A 88 -9.87 5.69 -5.15
C ASN A 88 -9.01 4.57 -5.75
N TRP A 89 -9.12 3.39 -5.15
CA TRP A 89 -8.27 2.24 -5.49
C TRP A 89 -8.57 1.65 -6.87
N SER A 90 -9.82 1.73 -7.34
CA SER A 90 -10.24 1.16 -8.63
C SER A 90 -9.66 1.93 -9.80
N ILE A 91 -9.73 3.27 -9.78
CA ILE A 91 -9.11 4.13 -10.80
C ILE A 91 -7.59 3.94 -10.78
N MET A 92 -6.98 3.91 -9.59
CA MET A 92 -5.55 3.69 -9.46
C MET A 92 -5.10 2.35 -10.07
N SER A 93 -5.80 1.26 -9.76
CA SER A 93 -5.48 -0.06 -10.32
C SER A 93 -5.67 -0.08 -11.84
N LYS A 94 -6.73 0.53 -12.38
CA LYS A 94 -6.99 0.56 -13.83
C LYS A 94 -5.93 1.33 -14.60
N HIS A 95 -5.46 2.47 -14.08
CA HIS A 95 -4.39 3.25 -14.71
C HIS A 95 -3.03 2.55 -14.69
N ILE A 96 -2.72 1.78 -13.64
CA ILE A 96 -1.47 1.03 -13.58
C ILE A 96 -1.54 -0.21 -14.49
N PHE A 97 -2.66 -0.94 -14.41
CA PHE A 97 -2.88 -2.19 -15.13
C PHE A 97 -3.67 -1.98 -16.42
N ILE A 98 -3.13 -1.18 -17.34
CA ILE A 98 -3.70 -1.03 -18.69
C ILE A 98 -3.45 -2.33 -19.47
N ALA A 99 -4.55 -3.02 -19.81
CA ALA A 99 -4.79 -4.18 -20.70
C ALA A 99 -3.75 -5.31 -20.84
N ASN A 100 -2.44 -5.04 -20.82
CA ASN A 100 -1.35 -6.01 -21.01
C ASN A 100 -0.20 -5.87 -20.00
N THR A 101 -0.31 -4.97 -19.02
CA THR A 101 0.71 -4.80 -17.97
C THR A 101 0.51 -5.84 -16.87
N THR A 102 1.54 -6.63 -16.60
CA THR A 102 1.59 -7.58 -15.47
C THR A 102 2.61 -7.12 -14.44
N PHE A 103 2.61 -7.72 -13.24
CA PHE A 103 3.65 -7.44 -12.24
C PHE A 103 5.07 -7.71 -12.75
N ASP A 104 5.24 -8.62 -13.73
CA ASP A 104 6.53 -8.85 -14.38
C ASP A 104 6.95 -7.71 -15.31
N THR A 105 5.99 -7.05 -15.98
CA THR A 105 6.29 -5.85 -16.78
C THR A 105 6.76 -4.71 -15.88
N LEU A 106 6.14 -4.53 -14.70
CA LEU A 106 6.54 -3.51 -13.72
C LEU A 106 7.96 -3.74 -13.16
N TRP A 107 8.43 -5.00 -13.17
CA TRP A 107 9.78 -5.35 -12.76
C TRP A 107 10.86 -4.98 -13.79
N SER A 108 10.46 -4.78 -15.06
CA SER A 108 11.41 -4.59 -16.16
C SER A 108 12.09 -3.23 -16.14
N ASN A 109 11.45 -2.20 -15.59
CA ASN A 109 11.99 -0.84 -15.53
C ASN A 109 12.16 -0.35 -14.09
N ALA A 110 13.31 0.25 -13.77
CA ALA A 110 13.61 0.83 -12.47
C ALA A 110 12.63 1.94 -12.06
N TYR A 111 12.14 2.75 -13.00
CA TYR A 111 11.12 3.77 -12.71
C TYR A 111 9.81 3.10 -12.26
N GLN A 112 9.34 2.11 -13.01
CA GLN A 112 8.11 1.38 -12.71
C GLN A 112 8.22 0.62 -11.37
N LEU A 113 9.38 0.01 -11.10
CA LEU A 113 9.64 -0.71 -9.86
C LEU A 113 9.64 0.20 -8.62
N ASN A 114 10.21 1.39 -8.71
CA ASN A 114 10.33 2.29 -7.56
C ASN A 114 9.07 3.13 -7.33
N TYR A 115 8.41 3.57 -8.40
CA TYR A 115 7.30 4.54 -8.31
C TYR A 115 5.93 3.90 -8.50
N LEU A 116 5.75 2.98 -9.46
CA LEU A 116 4.44 2.37 -9.71
C LEU A 116 4.16 1.17 -8.80
N MET A 117 5.17 0.33 -8.53
CA MET A 117 5.02 -0.88 -7.72
C MET A 117 4.42 -0.63 -6.32
N PRO A 118 4.83 0.40 -5.55
CA PRO A 118 4.22 0.65 -4.24
C PRO A 118 2.71 0.92 -4.35
N TYR A 119 2.30 1.75 -5.32
CA TYR A 119 0.88 2.05 -5.55
C TYR A 119 0.12 0.84 -6.08
N ALA A 120 0.74 0.02 -6.95
CA ALA A 120 0.14 -1.18 -7.50
C ALA A 120 -0.17 -2.23 -6.43
N ILE A 121 0.80 -2.52 -5.55
CA ILE A 121 0.62 -3.45 -4.43
C ILE A 121 -0.44 -2.89 -3.48
N ARG A 122 -0.34 -1.61 -3.10
CA ARG A 122 -1.27 -0.96 -2.18
C ARG A 122 -2.70 -0.96 -2.72
N SER A 123 -2.93 -0.56 -3.98
CA SER A 123 -4.28 -0.54 -4.57
C SER A 123 -4.91 -1.92 -4.61
N LYS A 124 -4.17 -2.93 -5.09
CA LYS A 124 -4.70 -4.29 -5.19
C LYS A 124 -4.95 -4.89 -3.81
N LEU A 125 -4.06 -4.68 -2.84
CA LEU A 125 -4.26 -5.16 -1.47
C LEU A 125 -5.48 -4.50 -0.82
N LYS A 126 -5.67 -3.19 -1.02
CA LYS A 126 -6.84 -2.47 -0.48
C LYS A 126 -8.14 -2.93 -1.12
N LEU A 127 -8.15 -3.16 -2.44
CA LEU A 127 -9.30 -3.75 -3.14
C LEU A 127 -9.58 -5.19 -2.68
N LEU A 128 -8.55 -5.98 -2.35
CA LEU A 128 -8.76 -7.32 -1.78
C LEU A 128 -9.43 -7.27 -0.41
N ILE A 129 -9.09 -6.28 0.43
CA ILE A 129 -9.60 -6.17 1.80
C ILE A 129 -10.99 -5.51 1.83
N SER A 130 -11.18 -4.44 1.06
CA SER A 130 -12.38 -3.57 1.13
C SER A 130 -13.29 -3.63 -0.10
N GLY A 131 -12.84 -4.28 -1.18
CA GLY A 131 -13.57 -4.31 -2.45
C GLY A 131 -14.76 -5.25 -2.45
N THR A 132 -15.63 -5.07 -3.45
CA THR A 132 -16.75 -5.96 -3.75
C THR A 132 -16.26 -7.34 -4.24
N GLU A 133 -17.09 -8.38 -4.17
CA GLU A 133 -16.70 -9.75 -4.59
C GLU A 133 -16.13 -9.79 -6.02
N GLN A 134 -16.66 -8.96 -6.93
CA GLN A 134 -16.16 -8.84 -8.30
C GLN A 134 -14.76 -8.23 -8.35
N GLU A 135 -14.53 -7.14 -7.61
CA GLU A 135 -13.22 -6.48 -7.55
C GLU A 135 -12.17 -7.37 -6.88
N GLN A 136 -12.57 -8.22 -5.91
CA GLN A 136 -11.71 -9.20 -5.26
C GLN A 136 -11.24 -10.29 -6.25
N LEU A 137 -12.15 -10.79 -7.10
CA LEU A 137 -11.81 -11.76 -8.15
C LEU A 137 -10.85 -11.16 -9.18
N GLU A 138 -11.02 -9.90 -9.55
CA GLU A 138 -10.09 -9.19 -10.44
C GLU A 138 -8.68 -9.01 -9.85
N GLN A 139 -8.54 -9.14 -8.53
CA GLN A 139 -7.25 -9.07 -7.84
C GLN A 139 -6.52 -10.41 -7.71
N GLU A 140 -7.02 -11.49 -8.32
CA GLU A 140 -6.31 -12.79 -8.38
C GLU A 140 -4.87 -12.64 -8.89
N GLY A 141 -4.58 -11.66 -9.74
CA GLY A 141 -3.22 -11.37 -10.22
C GLY A 141 -2.21 -11.05 -9.10
N LEU A 142 -2.63 -10.40 -8.00
CA LEU A 142 -1.75 -10.17 -6.83
C LEU A 142 -1.51 -11.49 -6.09
N CYS A 143 -2.56 -12.29 -5.91
CA CYS A 143 -2.46 -13.57 -5.24
C CYS A 143 -1.55 -14.55 -5.99
N GLN A 144 -1.71 -14.62 -7.32
CA GLN A 144 -0.85 -15.41 -8.19
C GLN A 144 0.60 -14.92 -8.11
N PHE A 145 0.83 -13.60 -8.11
CA PHE A 145 2.17 -13.03 -7.98
C PHE A 145 2.86 -13.45 -6.66
N PHE A 146 2.19 -13.30 -5.51
CA PHE A 146 2.76 -13.73 -4.22
C PHE A 146 2.90 -15.25 -4.08
N ASN A 147 1.98 -16.03 -4.64
CA ASN A 147 2.07 -17.49 -4.67
C ASN A 147 3.25 -17.96 -5.54
N ASN A 148 3.48 -17.33 -6.69
CA ASN A 148 4.63 -17.63 -7.55
C ASN A 148 5.97 -17.30 -6.88
N LEU A 149 6.02 -16.25 -6.05
CA LEU A 149 7.19 -15.94 -5.24
C LEU A 149 7.46 -16.98 -4.15
N SER A 150 6.42 -17.68 -3.66
CA SER A 150 6.55 -18.65 -2.56
C SER A 150 6.65 -20.11 -3.01
N SER A 151 6.15 -20.48 -4.20
CA SER A 151 6.09 -21.86 -4.71
C SER A 151 7.42 -22.39 -5.30
N THR A 152 8.47 -21.57 -5.32
CA THR A 152 9.79 -21.91 -5.88
C THR A 152 10.56 -22.99 -5.13
N THR A 153 9.99 -23.60 -4.09
CA THR A 153 10.60 -24.76 -3.41
C THR A 153 10.61 -26.04 -4.25
N ASN A 154 9.84 -26.12 -5.35
CA ASN A 154 9.59 -27.38 -6.07
C ASN A 154 10.00 -27.42 -7.56
N LEU A 155 10.78 -26.45 -8.07
CA LEU A 155 11.16 -26.45 -9.49
C LEU A 155 12.69 -26.41 -9.66
N THR A 156 13.15 -27.23 -10.59
CA THR A 156 14.54 -27.45 -10.99
C THR A 156 15.30 -26.13 -11.24
N PRO A 157 16.61 -26.06 -10.95
CA PRO A 157 17.39 -24.84 -11.06
C PRO A 157 17.60 -24.45 -12.53
N THR A 158 16.68 -23.64 -13.06
CA THR A 158 16.87 -22.89 -14.31
C THR A 158 17.18 -21.43 -13.98
N SER A 159 17.71 -20.67 -14.95
CA SER A 159 18.03 -19.23 -14.84
C SER A 159 16.89 -18.35 -14.30
N ASP A 160 15.65 -18.82 -14.40
CA ASP A 160 14.45 -18.11 -13.91
C ASP A 160 14.30 -18.20 -12.38
N THR A 161 14.99 -19.14 -11.73
CA THR A 161 14.98 -19.29 -10.26
C THR A 161 15.78 -18.20 -9.55
N GLU A 162 16.91 -17.77 -10.13
CA GLU A 162 17.74 -16.68 -9.58
C GLU A 162 17.02 -15.34 -9.64
N THR A 163 16.35 -15.04 -10.76
CA THR A 163 15.57 -13.80 -10.90
C THR A 163 14.37 -13.80 -9.96
N THR A 164 13.73 -14.95 -9.76
CA THR A 164 12.62 -15.10 -8.80
C THR A 164 13.08 -14.94 -7.35
N PHE A 165 14.27 -15.45 -6.99
CA PHE A 165 14.84 -15.23 -5.66
C PHE A 165 15.14 -13.76 -5.39
N VAL A 166 15.71 -13.04 -6.37
CA VAL A 166 15.96 -11.60 -6.25
C VAL A 166 14.64 -10.83 -6.11
N LYS A 167 13.64 -11.16 -6.93
CA LYS A 167 12.28 -10.60 -6.83
C LYS A 167 11.69 -10.80 -5.44
N ARG A 168 11.76 -12.03 -4.93
CA ARG A 168 11.24 -12.38 -3.61
C ARG A 168 11.95 -11.58 -2.51
N SER A 169 13.28 -11.60 -2.48
CA SER A 169 14.07 -10.90 -1.47
C SER A 169 13.81 -9.40 -1.46
N TYR A 170 13.64 -8.79 -2.63
CA TYR A 170 13.28 -7.37 -2.75
C TYR A 170 11.89 -7.09 -2.17
N ILE A 171 10.87 -7.88 -2.53
CA ILE A 171 9.50 -7.69 -2.05
C ILE A 171 9.42 -7.93 -0.54
N GLU A 172 10.06 -8.98 -0.03
CA GLU A 172 10.13 -9.25 1.41
C GLU A 172 10.76 -8.07 2.16
N LYS A 173 11.84 -7.49 1.62
CA LYS A 173 12.52 -6.35 2.24
C LYS A 173 11.72 -5.04 2.18
N GLN A 174 11.06 -4.75 1.05
CA GLN A 174 10.39 -3.47 0.82
C GLN A 174 8.96 -3.42 1.35
N TYR A 175 8.23 -4.54 1.27
CA TYR A 175 6.79 -4.61 1.59
C TYR A 175 6.46 -5.71 2.61
N PRO A 176 7.14 -5.77 3.77
CA PRO A 176 6.90 -6.83 4.74
C PRO A 176 5.53 -6.73 5.40
N PHE A 177 5.00 -5.52 5.56
CA PHE A 177 3.68 -5.32 6.17
C PHE A 177 2.56 -5.76 5.25
N GLU A 178 2.62 -5.40 3.97
CA GLU A 178 1.67 -5.80 2.94
C GLU A 178 1.63 -7.32 2.81
N LEU A 179 2.79 -7.99 2.88
CA LEU A 179 2.88 -9.45 2.94
C LEU A 179 2.22 -10.01 4.21
N ALA A 180 2.47 -9.43 5.38
CA ALA A 180 1.84 -9.87 6.62
C ALA A 180 0.30 -9.80 6.55
N THR A 181 -0.23 -8.69 6.02
CA THR A 181 -1.67 -8.50 5.80
C THR A 181 -2.23 -9.45 4.74
N TYR A 182 -1.47 -9.73 3.68
CA TYR A 182 -1.86 -10.71 2.67
C TYR A 182 -1.97 -12.13 3.24
N PHE A 183 -0.98 -12.59 4.00
CA PHE A 183 -1.04 -13.92 4.64
C PHE A 183 -2.14 -13.98 5.71
N LEU A 184 -2.44 -12.86 6.37
CA LEU A 184 -3.58 -12.75 7.26
C LEU A 184 -4.90 -12.99 6.53
N TYR A 185 -5.07 -12.37 5.36
CA TYR A 185 -6.23 -12.58 4.49
C TYR A 185 -6.36 -14.06 4.04
N GLN A 186 -5.24 -14.71 3.73
CA GLN A 186 -5.21 -16.16 3.42
C GLN A 186 -5.40 -17.07 4.65
N LYS A 187 -5.50 -16.52 5.86
CA LYS A 187 -5.58 -17.24 7.15
C LYS A 187 -4.33 -18.08 7.47
N ASP A 188 -3.18 -17.76 6.89
CA ASP A 188 -1.88 -18.31 7.28
C ASP A 188 -1.25 -17.43 8.36
N PHE A 189 -1.62 -17.70 9.61
CA PHE A 189 -1.19 -16.90 10.77
C PHE A 189 0.31 -17.02 11.06
N ASP A 190 0.93 -18.18 10.77
CA ASP A 190 2.35 -18.42 11.06
C ASP A 190 3.23 -17.55 10.15
N ARG A 191 2.93 -17.51 8.85
CA ARG A 191 3.63 -16.62 7.92
C ARG A 191 3.37 -15.16 8.22
N SER A 192 2.12 -14.80 8.53
CA SER A 192 1.78 -13.43 8.92
C SER A 192 2.59 -12.97 10.14
N LYS A 193 2.75 -13.84 11.15
CA LYS A 193 3.56 -13.60 12.35
C LYS A 193 5.05 -13.39 12.02
N TYR A 194 5.60 -14.19 11.12
CA TYR A 194 6.99 -14.01 10.67
C TYR A 194 7.19 -12.63 10.03
N TYR A 195 6.33 -12.26 9.07
CA TYR A 195 6.49 -11.00 8.34
C TYR A 195 6.22 -9.76 9.18
N ILE A 196 5.32 -9.81 10.17
CA ILE A 196 5.11 -8.67 11.07
C ILE A 196 6.31 -8.43 12.00
N HIS A 197 6.95 -9.50 12.50
CA HIS A 197 8.18 -9.38 13.26
C HIS A 197 9.30 -8.78 12.40
N TYR A 198 9.43 -9.27 11.17
CA TYR A 198 10.39 -8.72 10.22
C TYR A 198 10.10 -7.25 9.87
N ALA A 199 8.83 -6.87 9.70
CA ALA A 199 8.43 -5.46 9.47
C ALA A 199 8.84 -4.55 10.64
N LYS A 200 8.67 -5.00 11.89
CA LYS A 200 9.11 -4.27 13.09
C LYS A 200 10.64 -4.11 13.15
N GLU A 201 11.39 -5.14 12.77
CA GLU A 201 12.86 -5.06 12.69
C GLU A 201 13.30 -4.07 11.60
N GLN A 202 12.69 -4.14 10.40
CA GLN A 202 12.96 -3.18 9.33
C GLN A 202 12.60 -1.74 9.73
N PHE A 203 11.51 -1.58 10.48
CA PHE A 203 11.15 -0.28 11.06
C PHE A 203 12.25 0.27 11.97
N LEU A 204 12.80 -0.55 12.88
CA LEU A 204 13.87 -0.12 13.79
C LEU A 204 15.14 0.29 13.02
N LEU A 205 15.50 -0.48 11.98
CA LEU A 205 16.62 -0.14 11.10
C LEU A 205 16.37 1.19 10.39
N ARG A 206 15.21 1.36 9.74
CA ARG A 206 14.82 2.62 9.07
C ARG A 206 14.81 3.80 10.03
N TRP A 207 14.27 3.62 11.23
CA TRP A 207 14.23 4.65 12.27
C TRP A 207 15.63 5.08 12.71
N SER A 208 16.55 4.12 12.87
CA SER A 208 17.94 4.40 13.26
C SER A 208 18.73 5.18 12.19
N GLN A 209 18.38 5.01 10.92
CA GLN A 209 19.02 5.66 9.79
C GLN A 209 18.50 7.09 9.54
N LEU A 210 17.31 7.43 10.06
CA LEU A 210 16.71 8.74 9.85
C LEU A 210 17.43 9.82 10.66
N SER A 211 17.81 10.90 9.96
CA SER A 211 18.35 12.09 10.61
C SER A 211 17.33 12.69 11.58
N ARG A 212 17.82 13.15 12.73
CA ARG A 212 16.99 13.82 13.76
C ARG A 212 16.30 15.07 13.24
N LEU A 213 16.87 15.72 12.21
CA LEU A 213 16.40 16.96 11.60
C LEU A 213 15.27 16.74 10.57
N SER A 214 15.06 15.51 10.10
CA SER A 214 13.97 15.21 9.16
C SER A 214 12.65 15.01 9.91
N GLU A 215 11.99 16.12 10.28
CA GLU A 215 10.73 16.06 11.04
C GLU A 215 9.64 15.31 10.28
N TYR A 216 9.48 15.60 8.99
CA TYR A 216 8.49 14.95 8.13
C TYR A 216 8.73 13.44 8.01
N GLY A 217 9.96 13.04 7.67
CA GLY A 217 10.31 11.62 7.51
C GLY A 217 10.17 10.83 8.81
N ARG A 218 10.42 11.45 9.96
CA ARG A 218 10.20 10.83 11.27
C ARG A 218 8.72 10.72 11.61
N LYS A 219 7.93 11.75 11.29
CA LYS A 219 6.48 11.74 11.49
C LYS A 219 5.81 10.62 10.70
N THR A 220 6.12 10.49 9.41
CA THR A 220 5.56 9.44 8.55
C THR A 220 6.00 8.05 9.00
N THR A 221 7.26 7.90 9.40
CA THR A 221 7.76 6.60 9.88
C THR A 221 7.10 6.18 11.20
N ILE A 222 6.91 7.09 12.16
CA ILE A 222 6.22 6.79 13.43
C ILE A 222 4.77 6.35 13.22
N GLN A 223 4.07 6.93 12.24
CA GLN A 223 2.68 6.59 11.96
C GLN A 223 2.49 5.10 11.60
N LEU A 224 3.52 4.45 11.06
CA LEU A 224 3.50 3.02 10.70
C LEU A 224 3.54 2.08 11.92
N ILE A 225 3.97 2.55 13.09
CA ILE A 225 4.12 1.70 14.28
C ILE A 225 2.76 1.17 14.74
N GLN A 226 1.73 2.02 14.69
CA GLN A 226 0.40 1.67 15.17
C GLN A 226 -0.20 0.46 14.42
N PRO A 227 -0.30 0.47 13.07
CA PRO A 227 -0.81 -0.69 12.34
C PRO A 227 0.06 -1.94 12.56
N TYR A 228 1.38 -1.79 12.74
CA TYR A 228 2.26 -2.93 13.02
C TYR A 228 1.99 -3.57 14.37
N HIS A 229 1.71 -2.74 15.38
CA HIS A 229 1.38 -3.22 16.71
C HIS A 229 -0.02 -3.84 16.75
N GLU A 230 -1.01 -3.26 16.09
CA GLU A 230 -2.38 -3.78 16.07
C GLU A 230 -2.47 -5.15 15.38
N LEU A 231 -1.74 -5.34 14.26
CA LEU A 231 -1.69 -6.64 13.58
C LEU A 231 -1.02 -7.72 14.46
N ASP A 232 0.07 -7.37 15.13
CA ASP A 232 0.74 -8.28 16.07
C ASP A 232 -0.12 -8.63 17.28
N GLN A 233 -0.82 -7.64 17.87
CA GLN A 233 -1.79 -7.87 18.93
C GLN A 233 -2.91 -8.81 18.47
N PHE A 234 -3.42 -8.62 17.25
CA PHE A 234 -4.43 -9.50 16.67
C PHE A 234 -3.92 -10.93 16.50
N LEU A 235 -2.72 -11.12 15.96
CA LEU A 235 -2.13 -12.46 15.81
C LEU A 235 -1.92 -13.16 17.16
N VAL A 236 -1.40 -12.43 18.16
CA VAL A 236 -1.26 -12.94 19.53
C VAL A 236 -2.62 -13.31 20.11
N PHE A 237 -3.65 -12.50 19.88
CA PHE A 237 -5.01 -12.80 20.31
C PHE A 237 -5.55 -14.08 19.67
N ILE A 238 -5.36 -14.26 18.36
CA ILE A 238 -5.79 -15.47 17.63
C ILE A 238 -5.07 -16.70 18.17
N GLU A 239 -3.76 -16.64 18.40
CA GLU A 239 -2.95 -17.75 18.92
C GLU A 239 -3.43 -18.19 20.33
N HIS A 240 -3.70 -17.24 21.23
CA HIS A 240 -4.20 -17.54 22.57
C HIS A 240 -5.63 -18.09 22.57
N ASN A 241 -6.47 -17.70 21.60
CA ASN A 241 -7.85 -18.14 21.51
C ASN A 241 -8.07 -19.28 20.49
N LEU A 242 -7.00 -19.80 19.90
CA LEU A 242 -7.03 -20.88 18.91
C LEU A 242 -7.76 -22.15 19.43
N PRO A 243 -7.61 -22.57 20.70
CA PRO A 243 -8.38 -23.69 21.24
C PRO A 243 -9.89 -23.40 21.30
N LEU A 244 -10.27 -22.16 21.62
CA LEU A 244 -11.68 -21.74 21.62
C LEU A 244 -12.24 -21.68 20.21
N LEU A 245 -11.50 -21.10 19.26
CA LEU A 245 -11.88 -21.04 17.85
C LEU A 245 -12.09 -22.44 17.27
N LYS A 246 -11.15 -23.38 17.50
CA LYS A 246 -11.32 -24.78 17.10
C LYS A 246 -12.54 -25.43 17.76
N SER A 247 -12.81 -25.10 19.02
CA SER A 247 -13.98 -25.64 19.72
C SER A 247 -15.30 -25.06 19.21
N LEU A 248 -15.30 -23.82 18.71
CA LEU A 248 -16.45 -23.16 18.09
C LEU A 248 -16.67 -23.70 16.69
N GLU A 249 -15.63 -23.80 15.86
CA GLU A 249 -15.69 -24.35 14.50
C GLU A 249 -16.24 -25.80 14.49
N ASN A 250 -15.76 -26.64 15.43
CA ASN A 250 -16.29 -27.99 15.60
C ASN A 250 -17.73 -28.02 16.13
N ARG A 251 -18.18 -26.98 16.85
CA ARG A 251 -19.54 -26.87 17.41
C ARG A 251 -20.56 -26.25 16.47
N TYR A 252 -20.16 -25.42 15.51
CA TYR A 252 -21.05 -24.93 14.44
C TYR A 252 -21.67 -26.07 13.61
N LEU A 253 -21.06 -27.26 13.62
CA LEU A 253 -21.61 -28.48 13.02
C LEU A 253 -22.68 -29.18 13.91
N THR A 254 -22.84 -28.76 15.18
CA THR A 254 -23.73 -29.37 16.17
C THR A 254 -24.54 -28.30 16.91
N ASN A 255 -25.72 -27.94 16.40
CA ASN A 255 -26.68 -27.00 17.00
C ASN A 255 -26.92 -27.23 18.51
N ASN A 256 -26.18 -26.54 19.39
CA ASN A 256 -26.32 -26.71 20.84
C ASN A 256 -26.45 -25.36 21.58
N LYS A 257 -27.26 -25.34 22.64
CA LYS A 257 -27.52 -24.13 23.46
C LYS A 257 -26.26 -23.55 24.15
N ASN A 258 -25.22 -24.37 24.33
CA ASN A 258 -23.93 -23.96 24.91
C ASN A 258 -23.10 -23.09 23.95
N ASP A 259 -23.56 -22.89 22.71
CA ASP A 259 -22.89 -22.04 21.72
C ASP A 259 -23.13 -20.55 22.01
N ALA A 260 -24.23 -20.18 22.66
CA ALA A 260 -24.50 -18.79 23.02
C ALA A 260 -23.50 -18.28 24.08
N GLU A 261 -23.32 -19.02 25.19
CA GLU A 261 -22.39 -18.64 26.26
C GLU A 261 -20.93 -18.58 25.79
N THR A 262 -20.53 -19.49 24.90
CA THR A 262 -19.15 -19.48 24.36
C THR A 262 -18.91 -18.36 23.36
N ARG A 263 -19.93 -17.95 22.61
CA ARG A 263 -19.88 -16.74 21.77
C ARG A 263 -19.81 -15.47 22.60
N ASP A 264 -20.60 -15.38 23.67
CA ASP A 264 -20.57 -14.25 24.60
C ASP A 264 -19.19 -14.12 25.27
N LEU A 265 -18.62 -15.24 25.74
CA LEU A 265 -17.26 -15.29 26.29
C LEU A 265 -16.20 -14.87 25.26
N PHE A 266 -16.35 -15.28 24.00
CA PHE A 266 -15.43 -14.88 22.94
C PHE A 266 -15.54 -13.37 22.64
N GLN A 267 -16.76 -12.84 22.61
CA GLN A 267 -17.02 -11.42 22.40
C GLN A 267 -16.49 -10.56 23.56
N GLU A 268 -16.66 -11.00 24.81
CA GLU A 268 -16.05 -10.36 25.98
C GLU A 268 -14.52 -10.35 25.88
N ARG A 269 -13.91 -11.46 25.41
CA ARG A 269 -12.46 -11.52 25.21
C ARG A 269 -11.98 -10.57 24.12
N ILE A 270 -12.69 -10.48 22.99
CA ILE A 270 -12.37 -9.49 21.94
C ILE A 270 -12.45 -8.08 22.53
N HIS A 271 -13.53 -7.78 23.26
CA HIS A 271 -13.72 -6.45 23.83
C HIS A 271 -12.60 -6.09 24.83
N ASN A 272 -12.32 -7.00 25.76
CA ASN A 272 -11.36 -6.76 26.85
C ASN A 272 -9.91 -6.74 26.37
N SER A 273 -9.55 -7.56 25.37
CA SER A 273 -8.16 -7.69 24.93
C SER A 273 -7.80 -6.83 23.71
N LEU A 274 -8.70 -6.68 22.73
CA LEU A 274 -8.42 -5.94 21.50
C LEU A 274 -9.07 -4.56 21.51
N LEU A 275 -10.40 -4.50 21.60
CA LEU A 275 -11.14 -3.23 21.43
C LEU A 275 -10.81 -2.20 22.52
N SER A 276 -10.56 -2.63 23.75
CA SER A 276 -10.17 -1.74 24.85
C SER A 276 -8.78 -1.11 24.63
N GLN A 277 -7.90 -1.78 23.89
CA GLN A 277 -6.52 -1.37 23.65
C GLN A 277 -6.36 -0.54 22.38
N TRP A 278 -7.23 -0.74 21.40
CA TRP A 278 -7.22 -0.03 20.13
C TRP A 278 -7.57 1.45 20.30
N LYS A 279 -6.55 2.30 20.24
CA LYS A 279 -6.69 3.76 20.28
C LYS A 279 -6.82 4.32 18.88
N LEU A 280 -7.64 5.35 18.69
CA LEU A 280 -7.71 6.01 17.39
C LEU A 280 -6.48 6.90 17.18
N PRO A 281 -6.03 7.08 15.92
CA PRO A 281 -5.04 8.10 15.59
C PRO A 281 -5.52 9.50 15.97
N ASP A 282 -4.57 10.42 16.12
CA ASP A 282 -4.90 11.83 16.36
C ASP A 282 -5.48 12.46 15.08
N VAL A 283 -6.71 13.01 15.18
CA VAL A 283 -7.47 13.60 14.07
C VAL A 283 -6.71 14.71 13.35
N ILE A 284 -5.90 15.50 14.05
CA ILE A 284 -5.23 16.68 13.47
C ILE A 284 -3.85 16.33 12.93
N ARG A 285 -3.14 15.42 13.61
CA ARG A 285 -1.71 15.18 13.33
C ARG A 285 -1.48 14.03 12.36
N SER A 286 -2.37 13.05 12.31
CA SER A 286 -2.21 11.89 11.44
C SER A 286 -2.70 12.18 10.01
N SER A 287 -2.06 11.54 9.03
CA SER A 287 -2.48 11.64 7.63
C SER A 287 -3.73 10.80 7.40
N ILE A 288 -4.54 11.18 6.41
CA ILE A 288 -5.73 10.39 6.02
C ILE A 288 -5.36 8.96 5.62
N GLN A 289 -4.18 8.75 5.04
CA GLN A 289 -3.66 7.43 4.70
C GLN A 289 -3.45 6.56 5.95
N THR A 290 -2.99 7.15 7.06
CA THR A 290 -2.81 6.42 8.32
C THR A 290 -4.16 5.99 8.89
N TRP A 291 -5.16 6.86 8.79
CA TRP A 291 -6.54 6.53 9.16
C TRP A 291 -7.10 5.40 8.30
N ASP A 292 -6.96 5.51 6.98
CA ASP A 292 -7.41 4.48 6.05
C ASP A 292 -6.74 3.13 6.35
N ASP A 293 -5.43 3.10 6.55
CA ASP A 293 -4.68 1.89 6.92
C ASP A 293 -5.21 1.26 8.21
N ILE A 294 -5.42 2.04 9.26
CA ILE A 294 -5.87 1.51 10.54
C ILE A 294 -7.32 1.03 10.47
N VAL A 295 -8.21 1.80 9.85
CA VAL A 295 -9.63 1.46 9.75
C VAL A 295 -9.83 0.21 8.88
N THR A 296 -9.19 0.16 7.71
CA THR A 296 -9.29 -1.00 6.81
C THR A 296 -8.69 -2.26 7.44
N ASN A 297 -7.57 -2.16 8.15
CA ASN A 297 -6.98 -3.32 8.84
C ASN A 297 -7.86 -3.80 10.00
N ARG A 298 -8.46 -2.90 10.78
CA ARG A 298 -9.40 -3.29 11.84
C ARG A 298 -10.65 -3.94 11.29
N ALA A 299 -11.15 -3.47 10.14
CA ALA A 299 -12.25 -4.12 9.44
C ALA A 299 -11.87 -5.53 8.96
N LEU A 300 -10.61 -5.78 8.63
CA LEU A 300 -10.11 -7.12 8.31
C LEU A 300 -9.99 -8.03 9.56
N PHE A 301 -9.67 -7.45 10.72
CA PHE A 301 -9.53 -8.20 11.97
C PHE A 301 -10.87 -8.66 12.57
N LEU A 302 -11.94 -7.90 12.33
CA LEU A 302 -13.29 -8.15 12.86
C LEU A 302 -14.10 -9.07 11.94
#